data_AF-D4J6F8-F1
#
_entry.id   AF-D4J6F8-F1
#
_cell.length_a   1.000
_cell.length_b   1.000
_cell.length_c   1.000
_cell.angle_alpha   90.00
_cell.angle_beta   90.00
_cell.angle_gamma   90.00
#
_symmetry.space_group_name_H-M   'P 1'
#
loop_
_entity.id
_entity.type
_entity.pdbx_description
1 polymer ?
#
loop_
_entity_poly.entity_id
_entity_poly.type
_entity_poly.pdbx_seq_one_letter_code
_entity_poly.pdbx_strand_id
1 'polypeptide(L)'
;MDWKKYFNSTILSRGRQYYHEGRVKRLTHRDHEWFAAVKGSRSYNVIARMGEDGDIEGMECSCLYAYSGQNCKHMAALLYAVEADQKENDVQTESELAQQRMDKEDKVIFSIWRMRSSAVRWAVCLH
;
A
#
# COMPACT_ATOMS: atom_id res chain seq x y z
N MET A 1 -0.90 2.51 -12.00
CA MET A 1 0.48 2.43 -12.55
C MET A 1 0.68 1.14 -13.33
N ASP A 2 0.98 1.21 -14.63
CA ASP A 2 1.35 0.04 -15.45
C ASP A 2 2.88 -0.09 -15.58
N TRP A 3 3.54 -0.41 -14.47
CA TRP A 3 5.00 -0.58 -14.43
C TRP A 3 5.47 -1.89 -15.08
N LYS A 4 4.57 -2.84 -15.32
CA LYS A 4 4.94 -4.17 -15.83
C LYS A 4 5.53 -4.08 -17.26
N LYS A 5 5.17 -3.03 -18.01
CA LYS A 5 5.72 -2.72 -19.35
C LYS A 5 7.25 -2.55 -19.40
N TYR A 6 7.89 -2.23 -18.27
CA TYR A 6 9.36 -2.04 -18.20
C TYR A 6 10.16 -3.35 -18.14
N PHE A 7 9.48 -4.50 -18.14
CA PHE A 7 10.10 -5.80 -17.94
C PHE A 7 9.59 -6.82 -18.96
N ASN A 8 10.48 -7.72 -19.41
CA ASN A 8 10.03 -8.90 -20.13
C ASN A 8 9.36 -9.93 -19.19
N SER A 9 8.58 -10.85 -19.76
CA SER A 9 7.79 -11.84 -19.03
C SER A 9 8.62 -12.72 -18.08
N THR A 10 9.85 -13.08 -18.46
CA THR A 10 10.73 -13.91 -17.63
C THR A 10 11.20 -13.15 -16.39
N ILE A 11 11.55 -11.87 -16.54
CA ILE A 11 11.95 -11.03 -15.42
C ILE A 11 10.77 -10.76 -14.49
N LEU A 12 9.58 -10.49 -15.04
CA LEU A 12 8.34 -10.33 -14.26
C LEU A 12 8.04 -11.58 -13.43
N SER A 13 8.11 -12.77 -14.04
CA SER A 13 7.85 -14.03 -13.36
C SER A 13 8.82 -14.26 -12.19
N ARG A 14 10.12 -14.06 -12.43
CA ARG A 14 11.15 -14.19 -11.39
C ARG A 14 11.01 -13.13 -10.28
N GLY A 15 10.69 -11.90 -10.63
CA GLY A 15 10.45 -10.84 -9.66
C GLY A 15 9.24 -11.13 -8.77
N ARG A 16 8.16 -11.62 -9.37
CA ARG A 16 6.96 -12.08 -8.66
C ARG A 16 7.28 -13.20 -7.68
N GLN A 17 8.04 -14.19 -8.12
CA GLN A 17 8.49 -15.28 -7.25
C GLN A 17 9.28 -14.74 -6.05
N TYR A 18 10.21 -13.81 -6.26
CA TYR A 18 11.01 -13.24 -5.17
C TYR A 18 10.16 -12.47 -4.16
N TYR A 19 9.14 -11.75 -4.65
CA TYR A 19 8.17 -11.09 -3.79
C TYR A 19 7.38 -12.10 -2.94
N HIS A 20 6.79 -13.14 -3.55
CA HIS A 20 6.01 -14.16 -2.85
C HIS A 20 6.83 -14.97 -1.85
N GLU A 21 8.11 -15.21 -2.12
CA GLU A 21 9.03 -15.85 -1.18
C GLU A 21 9.49 -14.90 -0.05
N GLY A 22 8.93 -13.69 0.05
CA GLY A 22 9.23 -12.73 1.10
C GLY A 22 10.66 -12.21 1.06
N ARG A 23 11.31 -12.20 -0.11
CA ARG A 23 12.74 -11.81 -0.25
C ARG A 23 12.96 -10.30 -0.22
N VAL A 24 11.90 -9.51 -0.39
CA VAL A 24 11.93 -8.05 -0.25
C VAL A 24 11.91 -7.71 1.23
N LYS A 25 12.94 -7.04 1.73
CA LYS A 25 13.11 -6.67 3.14
C LYS A 25 13.30 -5.17 3.28
N ARG A 26 12.84 -4.61 4.40
CA ARG A 26 12.95 -3.18 4.73
C ARG A 26 12.44 -2.30 3.58
N LEU A 27 11.22 -2.59 3.12
CA LEU A 27 10.53 -1.68 2.20
C LEU A 27 10.37 -0.33 2.91
N THR A 28 10.76 0.74 2.25
CA THR A 28 10.67 2.10 2.80
C THR A 28 10.37 3.07 1.67
N HIS A 29 9.47 4.01 1.92
CA HIS A 29 9.18 5.11 1.02
C HIS A 29 9.70 6.42 1.64
N ARG A 30 10.44 7.22 0.86
CA ARG A 30 10.85 8.57 1.24
C ARG A 30 10.75 9.48 0.03
N ASP A 31 10.06 10.61 0.20
CA ASP A 31 9.78 11.56 -0.87
C ASP A 31 9.12 10.87 -2.07
N HIS A 32 9.86 10.72 -3.17
CA HIS A 32 9.41 10.10 -4.41
C HIS A 32 10.19 8.81 -4.73
N GLU A 33 10.84 8.22 -3.72
CA GLU A 33 11.70 7.05 -3.89
C GLU A 33 11.29 5.90 -2.97
N TRP A 34 11.19 4.71 -3.57
CA TRP A 34 11.03 3.45 -2.87
C TRP A 34 12.37 2.73 -2.76
N PHE A 35 12.66 2.27 -1.55
CA PHE A 35 13.88 1.55 -1.21
C PHE A 35 13.54 0.18 -0.65
N ALA A 36 14.30 -0.84 -1.06
CA ALA A 36 14.31 -2.12 -0.36
C ALA A 36 15.64 -2.85 -0.49
N ALA A 37 15.85 -3.81 0.40
CA ALA A 37 16.87 -4.83 0.24
C ALA A 37 16.22 -6.14 -0.24
N VAL A 38 16.58 -6.60 -1.44
CA VAL A 38 16.06 -7.85 -2.00
C VAL A 38 17.11 -8.95 -1.85
N LYS A 39 16.73 -10.05 -1.19
CA LYS A 39 17.59 -11.23 -1.01
C LYS A 39 17.68 -12.04 -2.30
N GLY A 40 18.90 -12.27 -2.79
CA GLY A 40 19.24 -13.21 -3.86
C GLY A 40 20.40 -14.11 -3.41
N SER A 41 21.45 -14.25 -4.22
CA SER A 41 22.72 -14.83 -3.76
C SER A 41 23.39 -13.98 -2.68
N ARG A 42 23.12 -12.67 -2.69
CA ARG A 42 23.47 -11.70 -1.65
C ARG A 42 22.27 -10.77 -1.43
N SER A 43 22.36 -9.84 -0.49
CA SER A 43 21.40 -8.73 -0.40
C SER A 43 21.73 -7.67 -1.43
N TYR A 44 20.74 -7.28 -2.23
CA TYR A 44 20.86 -6.19 -3.20
C TYR A 44 19.99 -5.02 -2.77
N ASN A 45 20.58 -3.83 -2.71
CA ASN A 45 19.84 -2.58 -2.57
C ASN A 45 19.20 -2.24 -3.91
N VAL A 46 17.92 -1.91 -3.87
CA VAL A 46 17.07 -1.59 -5.01
C VAL A 46 16.35 -0.28 -4.71
N ILE A 47 16.31 0.60 -5.71
CA ILE A 47 15.67 1.91 -5.65
C ILE A 47 14.73 2.04 -6.85
N ALA A 48 13.52 2.54 -6.64
CA ALA A 48 12.61 2.96 -7.70
C ALA A 48 12.18 4.41 -7.45
N ARG A 49 12.41 5.27 -8.45
CA ARG A 49 12.00 6.68 -8.45
C ARG A 49 10.66 6.82 -9.16
N MET A 50 9.73 7.49 -8.51
CA MET A 50 8.38 7.71 -8.95
C MET A 50 8.23 9.17 -9.39
N GLY A 51 7.58 9.41 -10.52
CA GLY A 51 7.18 10.77 -10.91
C GLY A 51 5.99 11.26 -10.09
N GLU A 52 5.68 12.55 -10.23
CA GLU A 52 4.50 13.16 -9.58
C GLU A 52 3.18 12.54 -10.05
N ASP A 53 3.17 11.98 -11.26
CA ASP A 53 2.04 11.25 -11.86
C ASP A 53 1.96 9.78 -11.40
N GLY A 54 2.93 9.32 -10.60
CA GLY A 54 3.01 7.95 -10.12
C GLY A 54 3.55 6.96 -11.15
N ASP A 55 4.17 7.41 -12.24
CA ASP A 55 4.90 6.55 -13.18
C ASP A 55 6.38 6.36 -12.75
N ILE A 56 7.09 5.39 -13.35
CA ILE A 56 8.52 5.17 -13.07
C ILE A 56 9.36 6.15 -13.87
N GLU A 57 10.12 6.99 -13.18
CA GLU A 57 11.17 7.82 -13.79
C GLU A 57 12.52 7.11 -13.83
N GLY A 58 12.81 6.25 -12.85
CA GLY A 58 14.08 5.55 -12.81
C GLY A 58 14.09 4.35 -11.86
N MET A 59 14.97 3.40 -12.14
CA MET A 59 15.22 2.26 -11.27
C MET A 59 16.70 1.97 -11.19
N GLU A 60 17.16 1.65 -9.98
CA GLU A 60 18.55 1.29 -9.73
C GLU A 60 18.60 -0.01 -8.91
N CYS A 61 19.59 -0.84 -9.21
CA CYS A 61 19.85 -2.04 -8.42
C CYS A 61 21.35 -2.30 -8.38
N SER A 62 21.86 -2.63 -7.20
CA SER A 62 23.26 -3.01 -6.98
C SER A 62 23.67 -4.38 -7.57
N CYS A 63 22.85 -4.99 -8.43
CA CYS A 63 23.14 -6.32 -8.99
C CYS A 63 23.83 -6.23 -10.36
N LEU A 64 24.66 -7.23 -10.68
CA LEU A 64 25.45 -7.25 -11.92
C LEU A 64 24.61 -7.08 -13.20
N TYR A 65 23.38 -7.59 -13.22
CA TYR A 65 22.47 -7.45 -14.36
C TYR A 65 22.02 -6.01 -14.62
N ALA A 66 21.97 -5.16 -13.59
CA ALA A 66 21.53 -3.78 -13.74
C ALA A 66 22.65 -2.86 -14.26
N TYR A 67 23.92 -3.28 -14.19
CA TYR A 67 25.04 -2.50 -14.73
C TYR A 67 25.02 -2.38 -16.25
N SER A 68 24.33 -3.28 -16.96
CA SER A 68 24.11 -3.16 -18.40
C SER A 68 22.91 -2.27 -18.76
N GLY A 69 22.34 -1.54 -17.79
CA GLY A 69 21.15 -0.71 -17.97
C GLY A 69 19.85 -1.51 -18.09
N GLN A 70 19.87 -2.82 -17.80
CA GLN A 70 18.69 -3.66 -17.90
C GLN A 70 17.93 -3.77 -16.59
N ASN A 71 16.60 -3.77 -16.70
CA ASN A 71 15.71 -3.99 -15.58
C ASN A 71 15.78 -5.45 -15.10
N CYS A 72 16.10 -5.62 -13.82
CA CYS A 72 16.36 -6.92 -13.23
C CYS A 72 15.17 -7.44 -12.40
N LYS A 73 15.19 -8.73 -12.07
CA LYS A 73 14.16 -9.36 -11.23
C LYS A 73 14.02 -8.73 -9.84
N HIS A 74 15.08 -8.12 -9.29
CA HIS A 74 15.01 -7.46 -7.98
C HIS A 74 14.20 -6.17 -8.04
N MET A 75 14.31 -5.40 -9.13
CA MET A 75 13.48 -4.21 -9.37
C MET A 75 12.01 -4.60 -9.54
N ALA A 76 11.73 -5.65 -10.31
CA ALA A 76 10.37 -6.17 -10.42
C ALA A 76 9.82 -6.63 -9.05
N ALA A 77 10.63 -7.30 -8.22
CA ALA A 77 10.22 -7.71 -6.88
C ALA A 77 9.90 -6.52 -5.97
N LEU A 78 10.69 -5.44 -6.03
CA LEU A 78 10.41 -4.18 -5.33
C LEU A 78 9.04 -3.64 -5.75
N LEU A 79 8.77 -3.52 -7.05
CA LEU A 79 7.52 -2.94 -7.54
C LEU A 79 6.29 -3.78 -7.21
N TYR A 80 6.41 -5.11 -7.13
CA TYR A 80 5.34 -5.95 -6.57
C TYR A 80 5.06 -5.63 -5.10
N ALA A 81 6.10 -5.39 -4.31
CA ALA A 81 5.94 -5.01 -2.91
C ALA A 81 5.30 -3.63 -2.76
N VAL A 82 5.70 -2.67 -3.59
CA VAL A 82 5.09 -1.32 -3.64
C VAL A 82 3.61 -1.39 -4.03
N GLU A 83 3.27 -2.13 -5.09
CA GLU A 83 1.87 -2.29 -5.53
C GLU A 83 0.99 -2.92 -4.43
N ALA A 84 1.55 -3.84 -3.63
CA ALA A 84 0.84 -4.45 -2.51
C ALA A 84 0.69 -3.49 -1.31
N ASP A 85 1.75 -2.77 -0.96
CA ASP A 85 1.74 -1.79 0.13
C ASP A 85 0.73 -0.67 -0.14
N GLN A 86 0.70 -0.14 -1.37
CA GLN A 86 -0.28 0.88 -1.77
C GLN A 86 -1.72 0.37 -1.67
N LYS A 87 -1.99 -0.87 -2.11
CA LYS A 87 -3.33 -1.47 -1.99
C LYS A 87 -3.77 -1.65 -0.54
N GLU A 88 -2.85 -2.01 0.35
CA GLU A 88 -3.16 -2.18 1.77
C GLU A 88 -3.51 -0.82 2.42
N ASN A 89 -2.74 0.22 2.12
CA ASN A 89 -3.02 1.57 2.61
C ASN A 89 -4.35 2.13 2.08
N ASP A 90 -4.68 1.91 0.81
CA ASP A 90 -5.97 2.35 0.22
C ASP A 90 -7.16 1.72 0.97
N VAL A 91 -7.09 0.41 1.25
CA VAL A 91 -8.13 -0.34 1.98
C VAL A 91 -8.27 0.16 3.42
N GLN A 92 -7.16 0.41 4.12
CA GLN A 92 -7.19 0.96 5.48
C GLN A 92 -7.86 2.33 5.51
N THR A 93 -7.51 3.21 4.57
CA THR A 93 -8.06 4.56 4.48
C THR A 93 -9.58 4.54 4.24
N GLU A 94 -10.07 3.68 3.34
CA GLU A 94 -11.50 3.54 3.05
C GLU A 94 -12.27 2.95 4.25
N SER A 95 -11.70 1.94 4.91
CA SER A 95 -12.27 1.34 6.12
C SER A 95 -12.39 2.35 7.27
N GLU A 96 -11.37 3.17 7.49
CA GLU A 96 -11.37 4.22 8.52
C GLU A 96 -12.41 5.31 8.20
N LEU A 97 -12.49 5.75 6.93
CA LEU A 97 -13.49 6.72 6.48
C LEU A 97 -14.92 6.19 6.63
N ALA A 98 -15.16 4.91 6.32
CA ALA A 98 -16.45 4.25 6.48
C ALA A 98 -16.85 4.16 7.96
N GLN A 99 -15.94 3.74 8.84
CA GLN A 99 -16.19 3.69 10.29
C GLN A 99 -16.50 5.08 10.85
N GLN A 100 -15.75 6.11 10.45
CA GLN A 100 -16.01 7.49 10.88
C GLN A 100 -17.37 8.02 10.41
N ARG A 101 -17.86 7.61 9.23
CA ARG A 101 -19.20 7.98 8.74
C ARG A 101 -20.27 7.32 9.61
N MET A 102 -20.14 6.03 9.90
CA MET A 102 -21.08 5.29 10.76
C MET A 102 -21.11 5.85 12.19
N ASP A 103 -19.95 6.14 12.80
CA ASP A 103 -19.88 6.72 14.14
C ASP A 103 -20.51 8.13 14.24
N LYS A 104 -20.46 8.91 13.15
CA LYS A 104 -21.13 10.21 13.07
C LYS A 104 -22.64 10.07 12.95
N GLU A 105 -23.12 9.12 12.16
CA GLU A 105 -24.55 8.84 12.00
C GLU A 105 -25.18 8.39 13.32
N ASP A 106 -24.53 7.51 14.08
CA ASP A 106 -24.99 7.11 15.42
C ASP A 106 -25.03 8.28 16.41
N LYS A 107 -24.04 9.19 16.37
CA LYS A 107 -24.06 10.42 17.17
C LYS A 107 -25.19 11.37 16.77
N VAL A 108 -25.51 11.47 15.48
CA VAL A 108 -26.65 12.25 14.99
C VAL A 108 -27.97 11.64 15.48
N ILE A 109 -28.12 10.32 15.37
CA ILE A 109 -29.30 9.59 15.88
C ILE A 109 -29.45 9.77 17.40
N PHE A 110 -28.37 9.64 18.17
CA PHE A 110 -28.38 9.87 19.61
C PHE A 110 -28.73 11.31 19.98
N SER A 111 -28.21 12.30 19.24
CA SER A 111 -28.55 13.72 19.41
C SER A 111 -30.03 13.98 19.14
N ILE A 112 -30.59 13.42 18.05
CA ILE A 112 -32.02 13.50 17.73
C ILE A 112 -32.87 12.85 18.81
N TRP A 113 -32.47 11.67 19.31
CA TRP A 113 -33.17 10.99 20.39
C TRP A 113 -33.15 11.79 21.70
N ARG A 114 -32.00 12.42 22.03
CA ARG A 114 -31.85 13.31 23.19
C ARG A 114 -32.72 14.56 23.07
N MET A 115 -32.82 15.17 21.90
CA MET A 115 -33.69 16.35 21.67
C MET A 115 -35.18 15.99 21.74
N ARG A 116 -35.58 14.81 21.26
CA ARG A 116 -36.98 14.33 21.32
C ARG A 116 -37.38 13.82 22.72
N SER A 117 -36.43 13.35 23.52
CA SER A 117 -36.67 12.94 24.92
C SER A 117 -36.93 14.12 25.88
N SER A 118 -36.64 15.36 25.49
CA SER A 118 -37.08 16.53 26.26
C SER A 118 -38.59 16.83 26.17
N ALA A 119 -39.35 16.14 25.31
CA ALA A 119 -40.78 16.41 25.11
C ALA A 119 -41.74 15.29 25.55
N VAL A 120 -41.28 14.19 26.15
CA VAL A 120 -42.17 13.10 26.55
C VAL A 120 -41.78 12.54 27.92
N ARG A 121 -42.33 13.15 28.98
CA ARG A 121 -42.55 12.47 30.26
C ARG A 121 -43.60 11.38 30.05
N TRP A 122 -43.22 10.10 30.06
CA TRP A 122 -44.17 9.04 30.44
C TRP A 122 -43.46 7.91 31.19
N ALA A 123 -44.07 7.58 32.33
CA ALA A 123 -43.78 6.46 33.20
C ALA A 123 -43.95 5.11 32.50
N VAL A 124 -43.13 4.11 32.85
CA VAL A 124 -43.53 2.70 32.98
C VAL A 124 -42.67 2.01 34.07
N CYS A 125 -43.37 1.23 34.90
CA CYS A 125 -42.96 0.47 36.10
C CYS A 125 -42.05 -0.75 35.87
N LEU A 126 -41.37 -1.20 36.93
CA LEU A 126 -41.00 -2.59 37.34
C LEU A 126 -40.11 -2.43 38.62
N HIS A 127 -40.36 -2.94 39.82
CA HIS A 127 -41.31 -3.87 40.45
C HIS A 127 -41.87 -3.23 41.72
#